data_AF-A0A3C1L0D1-F1
#
_entry.id   AF-A0A3C1L0D1-F1
#
_cell.length_a   1.000
_cell.length_b   1.000
_cell.length_c   1.000
_cell.angle_alpha   90.00
_cell.angle_beta   90.00
_cell.angle_gamma   90.00
#
_symmetry.space_group_name_H-M   'P 1'
#
loop_
_entity.id
_entity.type
_entity.pdbx_description
1 polymer ?
#
loop_
_entity_poly.entity_id
_entity_poly.type
_entity_poly.pdbx_seq_one_letter_code
_entity_poly.pdbx_strand_id
1 'polypeptide(L)'
;MGIGIFGRKVGMTQIFGPEGDSIPVTVVDAGPCSIVKVKKEDGVDGYNAVVVGYGDIKDKKLNKPKAGFFAKQGVDAKAHLREARISA
;
A
#
# COMPACT_ATOMS: atom_id res chain seq x y z
N MET A 1 3.82 2.88 16.57
CA MET A 1 3.76 3.45 15.19
C MET A 1 2.95 2.47 14.34
N GLY A 2 1.87 2.92 13.68
CA GLY A 2 0.97 2.02 12.93
C GLY A 2 1.41 1.80 11.48
N ILE A 3 1.07 0.64 10.91
CA ILE A 3 1.29 0.36 9.48
C ILE A 3 0.22 1.13 8.69
N GLY A 4 0.64 2.10 7.88
CA GLY A 4 -0.26 2.82 6.98
C GLY A 4 -0.67 1.97 5.78
N ILE A 5 -1.86 2.23 5.24
CA ILE A 5 -2.37 1.61 4.02
C ILE A 5 -2.31 2.59 2.85
N PHE A 6 -2.32 2.06 1.63
CA PHE A 6 -2.54 2.90 0.46
C PHE A 6 -4.01 3.25 0.31
N GLY A 7 -4.26 4.42 -0.26
CA GLY A 7 -5.58 4.85 -0.66
C GLY A 7 -5.50 5.69 -1.92
N ARG A 8 -6.46 5.49 -2.82
CA ARG A 8 -6.67 6.37 -3.97
C ARG A 8 -7.80 7.34 -3.63
N LYS A 9 -7.55 8.64 -3.79
CA LYS A 9 -8.61 9.66 -3.70
C LYS A 9 -9.61 9.43 -4.85
N VAL A 10 -10.85 9.08 -4.50
CA VAL A 10 -11.93 8.86 -5.48
C VAL A 10 -12.63 10.18 -5.76
N GLY A 11 -12.94 10.95 -4.71
CA GLY A 11 -13.66 12.19 -4.82
C GLY A 11 -14.07 12.75 -3.47
N MET A 12 -14.89 13.79 -3.49
CA MET A 12 -15.43 14.41 -2.30
C MET A 12 -16.96 14.34 -2.37
N THR A 13 -17.60 14.10 -1.25
CA THR A 13 -19.05 14.10 -1.09
C THR A 13 -19.40 14.68 0.28
N GLN A 14 -20.67 14.70 0.65
CA GLN A 14 -21.11 15.08 1.98
C GLN A 14 -21.99 13.97 2.58
N ILE A 15 -21.92 13.83 3.89
CA ILE A 15 -22.83 13.00 4.67
C ILE A 15 -23.65 13.91 5.58
N PHE A 16 -24.92 13.57 5.78
CA PHE A 16 -25.77 14.30 6.71
C PHE A 16 -25.73 13.62 8.08
N GLY A 17 -25.37 14.41 9.10
CA GLY A 17 -25.34 13.97 10.49
C GLY A 17 -26.74 13.79 11.07
N PRO A 18 -26.87 13.15 12.24
CA PRO A 18 -28.16 12.90 12.90
C PRO A 18 -28.91 14.17 13.30
N GLU A 19 -28.21 15.30 13.49
CA GLU A 19 -28.82 16.60 13.81
C GLU A 19 -29.09 17.47 12.56
N GLY A 20 -28.89 16.92 11.35
CA GLY A 20 -29.12 17.62 10.08
C GLY A 20 -27.91 18.37 9.51
N ASP A 21 -26.76 18.31 10.19
CA ASP A 21 -25.52 18.95 9.72
C ASP A 21 -24.99 18.31 8.43
N SER A 22 -24.50 19.12 7.50
CA SER A 22 -23.78 18.63 6.31
C SER A 22 -22.28 18.55 6.58
N ILE A 23 -21.73 17.34 6.58
CA ILE A 23 -20.31 17.06 6.85
C ILE A 23 -19.62 16.72 5.51
N PRO A 24 -18.68 17.56 5.03
CA PRO A 24 -17.92 17.25 3.83
C PRO A 24 -16.90 16.15 4.10
N VAL A 25 -16.88 15.12 3.26
CA VAL A 25 -16.00 13.95 3.40
C VAL A 25 -15.26 13.67 2.09
N THR A 26 -14.06 13.11 2.19
CA THR A 26 -13.30 12.61 1.04
C THR A 26 -13.42 11.10 0.98
N VAL A 27 -13.89 10.58 -0.15
CA VAL A 27 -13.95 9.14 -0.40
C VAL A 27 -12.57 8.68 -0.85
N VAL A 28 -12.01 7.74 -0.09
CA VAL A 28 -10.72 7.11 -0.37
C VAL A 28 -10.96 5.62 -0.63
N ASP A 29 -10.57 5.16 -1.82
CA ASP A 29 -10.55 3.74 -2.16
C ASP A 29 -9.26 3.13 -1.63
N ALA A 30 -9.37 2.45 -0.49
CA ALA A 30 -8.33 1.61 0.07
C ALA A 30 -8.44 0.19 -0.53
N GLY A 31 -8.16 0.08 -1.83
CA GLY A 31 -8.06 -1.20 -2.53
C GLY A 31 -6.98 -2.13 -1.92
N PRO A 32 -6.82 -3.36 -2.42
CA PRO A 32 -6.05 -4.38 -1.73
C PRO A 32 -4.60 -3.93 -1.52
N CYS A 33 -4.23 -3.76 -0.24
CA CYS A 33 -2.89 -3.39 0.21
C CYS A 33 -2.12 -4.67 0.59
N SER A 34 -1.46 -5.30 -0.38
CA SER A 34 -0.75 -6.55 -0.16
C SER A 34 0.64 -6.30 0.44
N ILE A 35 1.06 -7.14 1.38
CA ILE A 35 2.44 -7.15 1.88
C ILE A 35 3.33 -7.81 0.81
N VAL A 36 4.36 -7.10 0.36
CA VAL A 36 5.26 -7.54 -0.71
C VAL A 36 6.59 -8.05 -0.17
N LYS A 37 7.16 -7.39 0.83
CA LYS A 37 8.41 -7.79 1.48
C LYS A 37 8.37 -7.38 2.95
N VAL A 38 8.83 -8.26 3.83
CA VAL A 38 9.10 -7.93 5.24
C VAL A 38 10.60 -7.80 5.41
N LYS A 39 11.03 -6.68 5.98
CA LYS A 39 12.43 -6.40 6.34
C LYS A 39 12.58 -6.55 7.85
N LYS A 40 13.63 -7.26 8.26
CA LYS A 40 14.01 -7.48 9.66
C LYS A 40 15.36 -6.86 9.93
N GLU A 41 15.55 -6.42 11.15
CA GLU A 41 16.80 -5.82 11.64
C GLU A 41 18.00 -6.76 11.54
N ASP A 42 17.83 -8.04 11.89
CA ASP A 42 18.86 -9.08 11.74
C ASP A 42 19.16 -9.47 10.28
N GLY A 43 18.41 -8.89 9.34
CA GLY A 43 18.52 -9.16 7.92
C GLY A 43 19.47 -8.22 7.20
N VAL A 44 19.53 -8.39 5.88
CA VAL A 44 20.39 -7.60 4.97
C VAL A 44 20.06 -6.10 4.98
N ASP A 45 18.82 -5.74 5.31
CA ASP A 45 18.35 -4.35 5.28
C ASP A 45 18.71 -3.57 6.57
N GLY A 46 18.98 -4.25 7.70
CA GLY A 46 19.47 -3.62 8.95
C GLY A 46 18.43 -2.81 9.74
N TYR A 47 17.13 -2.96 9.45
CA TYR A 47 16.05 -2.35 10.23
C TYR A 47 14.70 -3.05 9.99
N ASN A 48 13.74 -2.81 10.88
CA ASN A 48 12.39 -3.38 10.80
C ASN A 48 11.46 -2.51 9.93
N ALA A 49 10.93 -3.09 8.87
CA ALA A 49 9.97 -2.43 7.99
C ALA A 49 9.11 -3.41 7.19
N VAL A 50 7.94 -2.94 6.77
CA VAL A 50 7.03 -3.69 5.89
C VAL A 50 6.90 -2.92 4.58
N VAL A 51 7.13 -3.60 3.45
CA VAL A 51 6.87 -3.07 2.12
C VAL A 51 5.46 -3.49 1.72
N VAL A 52 4.60 -2.51 1.53
CA VAL A 52 3.22 -2.67 1.08
C VAL A 52 3.13 -2.30 -0.39
N GLY A 53 2.33 -3.06 -1.14
CA GLY A 53 2.03 -2.82 -2.55
C GLY A 53 0.57 -2.48 -2.79
N TYR A 54 0.31 -1.63 -3.79
CA TYR A 54 -1.03 -1.20 -4.18
C TYR A 54 -1.16 -1.08 -5.70
N GLY A 55 -2.35 -1.47 -6.20
CA GLY A 55 -2.75 -1.43 -7.61
C GLY A 55 -2.14 -2.56 -8.43
N ASP A 56 -2.97 -3.40 -9.04
CA ASP A 56 -2.48 -4.52 -9.83
C ASP A 56 -1.93 -4.08 -11.18
N ILE A 57 -0.80 -4.66 -11.58
CA ILE A 57 -0.22 -4.44 -12.90
C ILE A 57 0.06 -5.79 -13.56
N LYS A 58 -0.22 -5.90 -14.87
CA LYS A 58 0.12 -7.10 -15.64
C LYS A 58 1.64 -7.22 -15.79
N ASP A 59 2.18 -8.43 -15.68
CA ASP A 59 3.63 -8.69 -15.77
C ASP A 59 4.27 -8.18 -17.06
N LYS A 60 3.53 -8.20 -18.18
CA LYS A 60 4.01 -7.67 -19.46
C LYS A 60 4.38 -6.18 -19.42
N LYS A 61 3.87 -5.42 -18.44
CA LYS A 61 4.18 -4.00 -18.25
C LYS A 61 5.35 -3.76 -17.28
N LEU A 62 5.91 -4.82 -16.68
CA LEU A 62 7.07 -4.70 -15.80
C LEU A 62 8.38 -4.65 -16.59
N ASN A 63 9.34 -3.90 -16.06
CA ASN A 63 10.73 -4.02 -16.50
C ASN A 63 11.41 -5.24 -15.86
N LYS A 64 12.49 -5.74 -16.46
CA LYS A 64 13.22 -6.93 -15.99
C LYS A 64 13.60 -6.88 -14.49
N PRO A 65 14.11 -5.75 -13.94
CA PRO A 65 14.44 -5.68 -12.52
C PRO A 65 13.22 -5.83 -11.59
N LYS A 66 12.10 -5.17 -11.89
CA LYS A 66 10.88 -5.30 -11.06
C LYS A 66 10.29 -6.70 -11.17
N ALA A 67 10.29 -7.30 -12.35
CA ALA A 67 9.85 -8.68 -12.53
C ALA A 67 10.66 -9.66 -11.68
N GLY A 68 11.99 -9.54 -11.67
CA GLY A 68 12.86 -10.35 -10.81
C GLY A 68 12.61 -10.13 -9.32
N PHE A 69 12.33 -8.88 -8.92
CA PHE A 69 11.97 -8.56 -7.54
C PHE A 69 10.67 -9.24 -7.09
N PHE A 70 9.59 -9.10 -7.86
CA PHE A 70 8.29 -9.72 -7.54
C PHE A 70 8.36 -11.26 -7.58
N ALA A 71 9.06 -11.83 -8.56
CA ALA A 71 9.29 -13.27 -8.65
C ALA A 71 10.04 -13.82 -7.43
N LYS A 72 11.04 -13.10 -6.92
CA LYS A 72 11.77 -13.49 -5.69
C LYS A 72 10.87 -13.48 -4.45
N GLN A 73 9.87 -12.59 -4.41
CA GLN A 73 8.93 -12.49 -3.29
C GLN A 73 7.72 -13.42 -3.44
N GLY A 74 7.46 -13.96 -4.63
CA GLY A 74 6.32 -14.85 -4.90
C GLY A 74 4.97 -14.15 -4.81
N VAL A 75 4.92 -12.84 -5.06
CA VAL A 75 3.69 -12.02 -4.99
C VAL A 75 3.38 -11.38 -6.33
N ASP A 76 2.09 -11.11 -6.56
CA ASP A 76 1.63 -10.43 -7.77
C ASP A 76 2.26 -9.04 -7.92
N ALA A 77 2.51 -8.67 -9.17
CA ALA A 77 3.05 -7.38 -9.52
C ALA A 77 2.11 -6.25 -9.10
N LYS A 78 2.64 -5.31 -8.30
CA LYS A 78 1.94 -4.09 -7.88
C LYS A 78 2.54 -2.84 -8.52
N ALA A 79 1.69 -1.86 -8.83
CA ALA A 79 2.05 -0.60 -9.48
C ALA A 79 2.79 0.34 -8.53
N HIS A 80 2.34 0.40 -7.28
CA HIS A 80 2.91 1.25 -6.24
C HIS A 80 3.47 0.39 -5.11
N LEU A 81 4.63 0.79 -4.59
CA LEU A 81 5.30 0.17 -3.45
C LEU A 81 5.69 1.28 -2.47
N ARG A 82 5.41 1.09 -1.19
CA ARG A 82 5.87 1.97 -0.11
C ARG A 82 6.31 1.13 1.06
N GLU A 83 7.27 1.68 1.76
CA GLU A 83 7.82 1.08 2.96
C GLU A 83 7.27 1.81 4.19
N ALA A 84 6.78 1.03 5.14
CA ALA A 84 6.40 1.50 6.47
C ALA A 84 7.45 0.98 7.47
N ARG A 85 8.20 1.91 8.07
CA ARG A 85 9.10 1.56 9.18
C ARG A 85 8.27 1.23 10.41
N ILE A 86 8.68 0.17 11.11
CA ILE A 86 8.05 -0.25 12.35
C ILE A 86 9.09 -0.22 13.46
N SER A 87 8.74 0.45 14.56
CA SER A 87 9.44 0.28 15.83
C SER A 87 8.88 -1.01 16.44
N ALA A 88 9.72 -2.05 16.53
CA ALA A 88 9.44 -3.18 17.39
C ALA A 88 9.56 -2.74 18.86
#